data_AF-A0A2U8DQ26-F1
#
_entry.id   AF-A0A2U8DQ26-F1
#
_cell.length_a   1.000
_cell.length_b   1.000
_cell.length_c   1.000
_cell.angle_alpha   90.00
_cell.angle_beta   90.00
_cell.angle_gamma   90.00
#
_symmetry.space_group_name_H-M   'P 1'
#
loop_
_entity.id
_entity.type
_entity.pdbx_description
1 polymer ?
#
loop_
_entity_poly.entity_id
_entity_poly.type
_entity_poly.pdbx_seq_one_letter_code
_entity_poly.pdbx_strand_id
1 'polypeptide(L)'
;MNIEKFLREKNYNFKDIVEEFKVIDKFKEVKQNPKFHGEGNVYEHTRLVCSEVLKLEEWEGLENREKVILYTAALFHDIGKVITTREEDGQIISPKHAVKGAKMFRYLAYREYEFDKSIREEIAALIRYHGLPLYFIEKEDIDYQLIKAAESTNMKLLYLLGKCDLLGRYCEDKLALLERVFYFKTYAEELACFYGPKKFNNDYTRFLYLTGNKVYPGAEIFDNRSFEVVIMMGLPLAGKDTYIKCNLKGVKVISLDDIREELNISPSKDFGKVGAVAFSKAKEYLRKKESFVWNATNLRRENRQKLIRLCTSYGAKVKFVYLEVPYRELILRNNKRERYVPIKVIDNMIKNMDMLEAEEIC
;
A
#
# COMPACT_ATOMS: atom_id res chain seq x y z
N MET A 1 -14.02 1.79 14.01
CA MET A 1 -13.32 1.44 15.28
C MET A 1 -12.16 2.39 15.48
N ASN A 2 -12.00 2.99 16.66
CA ASN A 2 -10.78 3.74 16.98
C ASN A 2 -9.74 2.75 17.52
N ILE A 3 -8.81 2.33 16.65
CA ILE A 3 -7.80 1.31 16.97
C ILE A 3 -6.84 1.77 18.09
N GLU A 4 -6.49 3.06 18.14
CA GLU A 4 -5.61 3.60 19.17
C GLU A 4 -6.25 3.47 20.55
N LYS A 5 -7.51 3.89 20.67
CA LYS A 5 -8.26 3.78 21.92
C LYS A 5 -8.46 2.31 22.31
N PHE A 6 -8.85 1.46 21.36
CA PHE A 6 -9.09 0.05 21.58
C PHE A 6 -7.87 -0.68 22.14
N LEU A 7 -6.68 -0.53 21.53
CA LEU A 7 -5.47 -1.22 22.00
C LEU A 7 -5.05 -0.76 23.40
N ARG A 8 -5.21 0.54 23.70
CA ARG A 8 -4.91 1.10 25.02
C ARG A 8 -5.87 0.59 26.08
N GLU A 9 -7.17 0.54 25.81
CA GLU A 9 -8.16 0.00 26.75
C GLU A 9 -7.93 -1.48 27.05
N LYS A 10 -7.42 -2.24 26.08
CA LYS A 10 -7.01 -3.63 26.25
C LYS A 10 -5.59 -3.80 26.81
N ASN A 11 -4.88 -2.72 27.11
CA ASN A 11 -3.48 -2.73 27.57
C ASN A 11 -2.56 -3.62 26.71
N TYR A 12 -2.77 -3.66 25.39
CA TYR A 12 -2.03 -4.54 24.48
C TYR A 12 -2.09 -6.04 24.85
N ASN A 13 -3.12 -6.48 25.57
CA ASN A 13 -3.33 -7.88 25.88
C ASN A 13 -3.73 -8.65 24.62
N PHE A 14 -2.85 -9.57 24.19
CA PHE A 14 -3.05 -10.31 22.95
C PHE A 14 -4.38 -11.07 22.92
N LYS A 15 -4.75 -11.76 24.01
CA LYS A 15 -5.97 -12.58 24.07
C LYS A 15 -7.22 -11.73 23.91
N ASP A 16 -7.29 -10.60 24.61
CA ASP A 16 -8.46 -9.72 24.56
C ASP A 16 -8.57 -8.96 23.22
N ILE A 17 -7.43 -8.74 22.55
CA ILE A 17 -7.37 -8.03 21.27
C ILE A 17 -7.83 -8.93 20.12
N VAL A 18 -7.37 -10.19 20.07
CA VAL A 18 -7.66 -11.07 18.93
C VAL A 18 -9.15 -11.42 18.82
N GLU A 19 -9.91 -11.33 19.92
CA GLU A 19 -11.37 -11.56 19.94
C GLU A 19 -12.14 -10.62 18.99
N GLU A 20 -11.65 -9.41 18.76
CA GLU A 20 -12.27 -8.43 17.84
C GLU A 20 -11.97 -8.76 16.36
N PHE A 21 -10.88 -9.49 16.10
CA PHE A 21 -10.34 -9.69 14.76
C PHE A 21 -10.55 -11.12 14.27
N LYS A 22 -11.78 -11.43 13.84
CA LYS A 22 -12.19 -12.78 13.35
C LYS A 22 -11.27 -13.44 12.31
N VAL A 23 -10.52 -12.65 11.55
CA VAL A 23 -9.55 -13.18 10.58
C VAL A 23 -8.40 -13.95 11.25
N ILE A 24 -8.04 -13.58 12.48
CA ILE A 24 -6.92 -14.16 13.23
C ILE A 24 -7.22 -15.61 13.63
N ASP A 25 -8.49 -16.01 13.79
CA ASP A 25 -8.83 -17.41 14.05
C ASP A 25 -8.33 -18.35 12.94
N LYS A 26 -8.30 -17.87 11.69
CA LYS A 26 -7.77 -18.64 10.56
C LYS A 26 -6.27 -18.89 10.70
N PHE A 27 -5.53 -18.10 11.47
CA PHE A 27 -4.08 -18.28 11.62
C PHE A 27 -3.75 -19.59 12.34
N LYS A 28 -4.67 -20.12 13.15
CA LYS A 28 -4.53 -21.40 13.87
C LYS A 28 -4.43 -22.59 12.91
N GLU A 29 -5.04 -22.48 11.74
CA GLU A 29 -5.08 -23.53 10.71
C GLU A 29 -3.90 -23.44 9.73
N VAL A 30 -3.18 -22.31 9.71
CA VAL A 30 -2.08 -22.08 8.76
C VAL A 30 -0.78 -22.60 9.34
N LYS A 31 -0.38 -23.80 8.90
CA LYS A 31 0.91 -24.41 9.25
C LYS A 31 2.06 -23.56 8.71
N GLN A 32 3.19 -23.60 9.41
CA GLN A 32 4.45 -23.00 8.96
C GLN A 32 5.52 -24.05 8.72
N ASN A 33 6.58 -23.67 8.02
CA ASN A 33 7.72 -24.53 7.78
C ASN A 33 8.49 -24.77 9.10
N PRO A 34 8.56 -26.01 9.63
CA PRO A 34 9.17 -26.27 10.93
C PRO A 34 10.65 -25.89 11.03
N LYS A 35 11.37 -25.82 9.90
CA LYS A 35 12.78 -25.40 9.87
C LYS A 35 12.95 -23.93 10.28
N PHE A 36 12.04 -23.08 9.85
CA PHE A 36 12.10 -21.64 10.08
C PHE A 36 11.15 -21.18 11.21
N HIS A 37 10.16 -22.02 11.52
CA HIS A 37 9.04 -21.74 12.42
C HIS A 37 8.70 -22.99 13.25
N GLY A 38 9.58 -23.34 14.19
CA GLY A 38 9.39 -24.48 15.10
C GLY A 38 8.22 -24.31 16.09
N GLU A 39 7.68 -23.10 16.23
CA GLU A 39 6.51 -22.77 17.07
C GLU A 39 5.17 -23.27 16.50
N GLY A 40 5.15 -23.71 15.23
CA GLY A 40 4.03 -24.44 14.65
C GLY A 40 3.22 -23.66 13.62
N ASN A 41 2.22 -22.90 14.06
CA ASN A 41 1.28 -22.21 13.16
C ASN A 41 1.43 -20.69 13.21
N VAL A 42 0.78 -19.99 12.27
CA VAL A 42 0.86 -18.54 12.17
C VAL A 42 0.31 -17.84 13.43
N TYR A 43 -0.67 -18.43 14.12
CA TYR A 43 -1.25 -17.85 15.33
C TYR A 43 -0.25 -17.81 16.49
N GLU A 44 0.42 -18.93 16.76
CA GLU A 44 1.43 -19.01 17.82
C GLU A 44 2.62 -18.11 17.53
N HIS A 45 3.07 -18.07 16.26
CA HIS A 45 4.10 -17.12 15.84
C HIS A 45 3.68 -15.67 16.08
N THR A 46 2.50 -15.27 15.61
CA THR A 46 1.99 -13.90 15.80
C THR A 46 1.89 -13.53 17.28
N ARG A 47 1.46 -14.48 18.13
CA ARG A 47 1.41 -14.28 19.59
C ARG A 47 2.80 -14.02 20.17
N LEU A 48 3.80 -14.80 19.76
CA LEU A 48 5.18 -14.62 20.19
C LEU A 48 5.73 -13.27 19.72
N VAL A 49 5.55 -12.92 18.44
CA VAL A 49 5.98 -11.62 17.88
C VAL A 49 5.35 -10.45 18.64
N CYS A 50 4.04 -10.46 18.88
CA CYS A 50 3.37 -9.41 19.67
C CYS A 50 3.92 -9.35 21.11
N SER A 51 4.27 -10.49 21.71
CA SER A 51 4.92 -10.50 23.02
C SER A 51 6.32 -9.89 22.99
N GLU A 52 7.09 -10.11 21.93
CA GLU A 52 8.43 -9.54 21.76
C GLU A 52 8.36 -8.03 21.51
N VAL A 53 7.33 -7.53 20.82
CA VAL A 53 7.10 -6.07 20.67
C VAL A 53 7.03 -5.37 22.02
N LEU A 54 6.29 -5.95 22.98
CA LEU A 54 6.12 -5.36 24.31
C LEU A 54 7.36 -5.46 25.20
N LYS A 55 8.34 -6.30 24.83
CA LYS A 55 9.62 -6.46 25.53
C LYS A 55 10.75 -5.63 24.94
N LEU A 56 10.52 -4.96 23.80
CA LEU A 56 11.53 -4.11 23.18
C LEU A 56 11.99 -3.03 24.16
N GLU A 57 13.29 -2.86 24.30
CA GLU A 57 13.87 -1.72 25.03
C GLU A 57 13.41 -0.39 24.40
N GLU A 58 13.26 -0.38 23.09
CA GLU A 58 12.79 0.79 22.33
C GLU A 58 11.31 1.12 22.60
N TRP A 59 10.51 0.19 23.16
CA TRP A 59 9.06 0.35 23.33
C TRP A 59 8.70 1.60 24.13
N GLU A 60 9.35 1.83 25.27
CA GLU A 60 9.02 2.97 26.14
C GLU A 60 9.23 4.32 25.46
N GLY A 61 10.23 4.41 24.57
CA GLY A 61 10.55 5.62 23.81
C GLY A 61 9.68 5.85 22.56
N LEU A 62 8.80 4.92 22.20
CA LEU A 62 7.89 5.10 21.07
C LEU A 62 6.72 6.01 21.44
N GLU A 63 6.34 6.88 20.49
CA GLU A 63 5.09 7.64 20.60
C GLU A 63 3.88 6.71 20.63
N ASN A 64 2.76 7.15 21.23
CA ASN A 64 1.54 6.33 21.31
C ASN A 64 1.07 5.84 19.94
N ARG A 65 1.17 6.69 18.91
CA ARG A 65 0.84 6.34 17.53
C ARG A 65 1.80 5.28 16.96
N GLU A 66 3.10 5.43 17.20
CA GLU A 66 4.12 4.43 16.82
C GLU A 66 3.85 3.06 17.47
N LYS A 67 3.51 3.04 18.78
CA LYS A 67 3.12 1.82 19.51
C LYS A 67 1.93 1.11 18.89
N VAL A 68 0.88 1.87 18.55
CA VAL A 68 -0.33 1.35 17.90
C VAL A 68 -0.01 0.76 16.53
N ILE A 69 0.76 1.49 15.72
CA ILE A 69 1.13 1.06 14.36
C ILE A 69 2.00 -0.20 14.41
N LEU A 70 3.05 -0.21 15.25
CA LEU A 70 3.95 -1.35 15.38
C LEU A 70 3.23 -2.60 15.88
N TYR A 71 2.45 -2.49 16.95
CA TYR A 71 1.73 -3.63 17.51
C TYR A 71 0.68 -4.18 16.54
N THR A 72 -0.07 -3.31 15.86
CA THR A 72 -1.06 -3.74 14.87
C THR A 72 -0.37 -4.37 13.65
N ALA A 73 0.77 -3.83 13.21
CA ALA A 73 1.54 -4.45 12.13
C ALA A 73 2.07 -5.84 12.54
N ALA A 74 2.57 -6.01 13.77
CA ALA A 74 2.95 -7.32 14.30
C ALA A 74 1.79 -8.32 14.29
N LEU A 75 0.60 -7.88 14.72
CA LEU A 75 -0.62 -8.70 14.76
C LEU A 75 -1.06 -9.21 13.37
N PHE A 76 -0.73 -8.47 12.31
CA PHE A 76 -1.20 -8.76 10.94
C PHE A 76 -0.07 -9.01 9.93
N HIS A 77 1.20 -9.04 10.32
CA HIS A 77 2.34 -9.12 9.40
C HIS A 77 2.22 -10.32 8.44
N ASP A 78 1.71 -11.44 8.97
CA ASP A 78 1.52 -12.69 8.27
C ASP A 78 0.08 -12.97 7.81
N ILE A 79 -0.83 -11.99 7.86
CA ILE A 79 -2.24 -12.17 7.45
C ILE A 79 -2.40 -12.74 6.04
N GLY A 80 -1.44 -12.45 5.15
CA GLY A 80 -1.44 -12.96 3.78
C GLY A 80 -1.19 -14.47 3.66
N LYS A 81 -0.59 -15.11 4.68
CA LYS A 81 -0.33 -16.56 4.69
C LYS A 81 -1.65 -17.34 4.59
N VAL A 82 -2.73 -16.85 5.21
CA VAL A 82 -4.09 -17.42 5.13
C VAL A 82 -4.56 -17.75 3.70
N ILE A 83 -4.13 -16.98 2.69
CA ILE A 83 -4.56 -17.15 1.29
C ILE A 83 -3.40 -17.49 0.34
N THR A 84 -2.21 -17.73 0.86
CA THR A 84 -1.01 -18.00 0.04
C THR A 84 -0.24 -19.24 0.44
N THR A 85 -0.42 -19.71 1.69
CA THR A 85 0.25 -20.90 2.19
C THR A 85 -0.26 -22.13 1.45
N ARG A 86 0.68 -22.94 0.97
CA ARG A 86 0.44 -24.26 0.40
C ARG A 86 1.66 -25.15 0.61
N GLU A 87 1.46 -26.43 0.45
CA GLU A 87 2.55 -27.41 0.39
C GLU A 87 3.00 -27.58 -1.06
N GLU A 88 4.31 -27.52 -1.30
CA GLU A 88 4.97 -27.69 -2.60
C GLU A 88 6.27 -28.47 -2.35
N ASP A 89 6.44 -29.62 -3.01
CA ASP A 89 7.61 -30.51 -2.86
C ASP A 89 7.95 -30.88 -1.40
N GLY A 90 6.91 -31.16 -0.60
CA GLY A 90 7.05 -31.50 0.83
C GLY A 90 7.44 -30.31 1.72
N GLN A 91 7.46 -29.08 1.18
CA GLN A 91 7.75 -27.86 1.92
C GLN A 91 6.53 -26.96 1.99
N ILE A 92 6.30 -26.37 3.17
CA ILE A 92 5.28 -25.34 3.35
C ILE A 92 5.86 -24.01 2.89
N ILE A 93 5.25 -23.40 1.87
CA ILE A 93 5.66 -22.11 1.32
C ILE A 93 4.49 -21.13 1.30
N SER A 94 4.81 -19.82 1.39
CA SER A 94 3.82 -18.74 1.38
C SER A 94 4.24 -17.60 0.44
N PRO A 95 4.26 -17.84 -0.89
CA PRO A 95 4.78 -16.87 -1.83
C PRO A 95 3.93 -15.61 -1.91
N LYS A 96 4.59 -14.45 -1.95
CA LYS A 96 3.98 -13.11 -2.04
C LYS A 96 2.99 -12.81 -0.90
N HIS A 97 3.08 -13.51 0.24
CA HIS A 97 2.16 -13.33 1.37
C HIS A 97 2.19 -11.89 1.88
N ALA A 98 3.34 -11.23 1.96
CA ALA A 98 3.43 -9.84 2.42
C ALA A 98 2.61 -8.86 1.55
N VAL A 99 2.74 -8.95 0.22
CA VAL A 99 2.00 -8.10 -0.73
C VAL A 99 0.50 -8.39 -0.67
N LYS A 100 0.11 -9.68 -0.68
CA LYS A 100 -1.31 -10.06 -0.58
C LYS A 100 -1.90 -9.72 0.81
N GLY A 101 -1.09 -9.82 1.85
CA GLY A 101 -1.42 -9.54 3.24
C GLY A 101 -1.70 -8.06 3.45
N ALA A 102 -0.83 -7.17 2.97
CA ALA A 102 -1.06 -5.73 3.00
C ALA A 102 -2.36 -5.32 2.29
N LYS A 103 -2.71 -6.00 1.18
CA LYS A 103 -3.97 -5.78 0.46
C LYS A 103 -5.18 -6.30 1.23
N MET A 104 -5.07 -7.49 1.81
CA MET A 104 -6.11 -8.09 2.65
C MET A 104 -6.37 -7.25 3.90
N PHE A 105 -5.31 -6.78 4.57
CA PHE A 105 -5.39 -5.88 5.71
C PHE A 105 -6.10 -4.57 5.34
N ARG A 106 -5.70 -3.89 4.26
CA ARG A 106 -6.39 -2.67 3.79
C ARG A 106 -7.88 -2.87 3.60
N TYR A 107 -8.26 -3.98 2.96
CA TYR A 107 -9.67 -4.31 2.74
C TYR A 107 -10.44 -4.42 4.06
N LEU A 108 -9.93 -5.20 5.02
CA LEU A 108 -10.57 -5.39 6.32
C LEU A 108 -10.58 -4.10 7.15
N ALA A 109 -9.44 -3.41 7.22
CA ALA A 109 -9.28 -2.17 7.93
C ALA A 109 -10.19 -1.05 7.41
N TYR A 110 -10.44 -0.99 6.09
CA TYR A 110 -11.38 -0.02 5.52
C TYR A 110 -12.84 -0.43 5.67
N ARG A 111 -13.19 -1.70 5.36
CA ARG A 111 -14.58 -2.18 5.29
C ARG A 111 -15.16 -2.56 6.65
N GLU A 112 -14.44 -3.38 7.42
CA GLU A 112 -14.96 -3.96 8.67
C GLU A 112 -14.71 -3.02 9.85
N TYR A 113 -13.51 -2.46 9.91
CA TYR A 113 -13.04 -1.75 11.09
C TYR A 113 -13.01 -0.24 10.95
N GLU A 114 -13.10 0.29 9.72
CA GLU A 114 -13.00 1.72 9.41
C GLU A 114 -11.87 2.44 10.14
N PHE A 115 -10.66 1.90 10.02
CA PHE A 115 -9.44 2.55 10.51
C PHE A 115 -9.23 3.88 9.79
N ASP A 116 -8.69 4.85 10.52
CA ASP A 116 -8.19 6.08 9.93
C ASP A 116 -7.23 5.75 8.77
N LYS A 117 -7.36 6.51 7.67
CA LYS A 117 -6.59 6.27 6.45
C LYS A 117 -5.10 6.30 6.70
N SER A 118 -4.59 7.26 7.49
CA SER A 118 -3.15 7.38 7.73
C SER A 118 -2.62 6.17 8.49
N ILE A 119 -3.29 5.79 9.58
CA ILE A 119 -2.92 4.62 10.39
C ILE A 119 -2.99 3.34 9.55
N ARG A 120 -4.07 3.17 8.79
CA ARG A 120 -4.26 2.01 7.91
C ARG A 120 -3.12 1.87 6.92
N GLU A 121 -2.73 2.95 6.26
CA GLU A 121 -1.71 2.89 5.21
C GLU A 121 -0.30 2.65 5.79
N GLU A 122 0.02 3.22 6.95
CA GLU A 122 1.29 2.95 7.65
C GLU A 122 1.41 1.48 8.07
N ILE A 123 0.37 0.91 8.68
CA ILE A 123 0.35 -0.52 9.05
C ILE A 123 0.44 -1.39 7.79
N ALA A 124 -0.31 -1.06 6.74
CA ALA A 124 -0.27 -1.83 5.49
C ALA A 124 1.10 -1.78 4.80
N ALA A 125 1.84 -0.67 4.95
CA ALA A 125 3.21 -0.57 4.44
C ALA A 125 4.16 -1.46 5.24
N LEU A 126 4.07 -1.45 6.58
CA LEU A 126 4.85 -2.36 7.43
C LEU A 126 4.57 -3.83 7.09
N ILE A 127 3.30 -4.23 6.96
CA ILE A 127 2.93 -5.60 6.56
C ILE A 127 3.53 -5.94 5.18
N ARG A 128 3.53 -5.00 4.22
CA ARG A 128 4.07 -5.25 2.89
C ARG A 128 5.58 -5.51 2.93
N TYR A 129 6.31 -4.77 3.76
CA TYR A 129 7.76 -4.78 3.79
C TYR A 129 8.37 -5.58 4.93
N HIS A 130 7.58 -6.22 5.81
CA HIS A 130 8.07 -6.82 7.07
C HIS A 130 9.25 -7.80 6.91
N GLY A 131 9.37 -8.50 5.77
CA GLY A 131 10.50 -9.39 5.49
C GLY A 131 11.76 -8.68 4.98
N LEU A 132 11.69 -7.40 4.60
CA LEU A 132 12.82 -6.66 4.05
C LEU A 132 14.01 -6.60 5.01
N PRO A 133 13.87 -6.30 6.32
CA PRO A 133 15.01 -6.28 7.25
C PRO A 133 15.79 -7.61 7.31
N LEU A 134 15.13 -8.75 7.12
CA LEU A 134 15.76 -10.06 7.18
C LEU A 134 16.49 -10.43 5.87
N TYR A 135 15.94 -10.01 4.74
CA TYR A 135 16.34 -10.50 3.41
C TYR A 135 16.92 -9.41 2.50
N PHE A 136 17.21 -8.20 3.01
CA PHE A 136 17.66 -7.09 2.17
C PHE A 136 19.01 -7.37 1.46
N ILE A 137 19.93 -8.09 2.09
CA ILE A 137 21.23 -8.48 1.50
C ILE A 137 21.06 -9.39 0.28
N GLU A 138 19.95 -10.13 0.22
CA GLU A 138 19.64 -11.03 -0.90
C GLU A 138 18.94 -10.29 -2.06
N LYS A 139 18.70 -8.99 -1.93
CA LYS A 139 18.05 -8.20 -2.99
C LYS A 139 19.06 -7.70 -4.01
N GLU A 140 18.65 -7.76 -5.27
CA GLU A 140 19.26 -6.94 -6.32
C GLU A 140 18.96 -5.46 -6.04
N ASP A 141 19.95 -4.62 -6.30
CA ASP A 141 19.92 -3.16 -6.09
C ASP A 141 19.41 -2.77 -4.68
N ILE A 142 20.17 -3.15 -3.65
CA ILE A 142 19.85 -2.91 -2.23
C ILE A 142 19.44 -1.45 -1.99
N ASP A 143 20.22 -0.49 -2.50
CA ASP A 143 19.93 0.95 -2.39
C ASP A 143 18.53 1.30 -2.86
N TYR A 144 18.15 0.80 -4.05
CA TYR A 144 16.84 1.04 -4.63
C TYR A 144 15.75 0.46 -3.75
N GLN A 145 15.89 -0.77 -3.24
CA GLN A 145 14.87 -1.41 -2.41
C GLN A 145 14.63 -0.67 -1.09
N LEU A 146 15.70 -0.22 -0.43
CA LEU A 146 15.61 0.49 0.85
C LEU A 146 15.06 1.90 0.66
N ILE A 147 15.54 2.64 -0.35
CA ILE A 147 15.05 3.98 -0.67
C ILE A 147 13.57 3.90 -1.06
N LYS A 148 13.18 2.93 -1.89
CA LYS A 148 11.78 2.69 -2.26
C LYS A 148 10.89 2.34 -1.07
N ALA A 149 11.39 1.52 -0.14
CA ALA A 149 10.63 1.20 1.07
C ALA A 149 10.39 2.47 1.91
N ALA A 150 11.45 3.26 2.14
CA ALA A 150 11.42 4.49 2.93
C ALA A 150 10.43 5.56 2.41
N GLU A 151 10.08 5.54 1.13
CA GLU A 151 9.05 6.40 0.53
C GLU A 151 7.62 6.09 1.02
N SER A 152 7.41 4.91 1.61
CA SER A 152 6.06 4.41 1.95
C SER A 152 5.94 3.84 3.36
N THR A 153 7.06 3.62 4.05
CA THR A 153 7.07 3.01 5.38
C THR A 153 8.04 3.73 6.31
N ASN A 154 7.70 3.75 7.60
CA ASN A 154 8.64 4.16 8.65
C ASN A 154 9.68 3.05 8.83
N MET A 155 10.93 3.32 8.45
CA MET A 155 12.00 2.32 8.43
C MET A 155 12.48 1.93 9.84
N LYS A 156 12.37 2.83 10.83
CA LYS A 156 12.57 2.51 12.25
C LYS A 156 11.54 1.49 12.73
N LEU A 157 10.25 1.71 12.47
CA LEU A 157 9.20 0.73 12.83
C LEU A 157 9.34 -0.58 12.06
N LEU A 158 9.78 -0.52 10.80
CA LEU A 158 10.03 -1.70 9.98
C LEU A 158 11.18 -2.55 10.56
N TYR A 159 12.26 -1.91 10.97
CA TYR A 159 13.37 -2.57 11.67
C TYR A 159 12.91 -3.24 12.96
N LEU A 160 12.14 -2.54 13.82
CA LEU A 160 11.60 -3.11 15.06
C LEU A 160 10.67 -4.29 14.79
N LEU A 161 9.81 -4.20 13.77
CA LEU A 161 8.94 -5.29 13.37
C LEU A 161 9.75 -6.52 12.91
N GLY A 162 10.77 -6.33 12.08
CA GLY A 162 11.65 -7.42 11.63
C GLY A 162 12.45 -8.05 12.79
N LYS A 163 12.91 -7.22 13.75
CA LYS A 163 13.57 -7.68 14.98
C LYS A 163 12.62 -8.57 15.80
N CYS A 164 11.39 -8.13 16.07
CA CYS A 164 10.40 -8.90 16.83
C CYS A 164 9.93 -10.15 16.10
N ASP A 165 9.73 -10.08 14.78
CA ASP A 165 9.39 -11.23 13.95
C ASP A 165 10.43 -12.34 14.15
N LEU A 166 11.72 -12.00 14.07
CA LEU A 166 12.78 -12.97 14.27
C LEU A 166 12.93 -13.46 15.72
N LEU A 167 12.81 -12.56 16.71
CA LEU A 167 12.87 -12.93 18.13
C LEU A 167 11.76 -13.94 18.49
N GLY A 168 10.58 -13.80 17.91
CA GLY A 168 9.42 -14.67 18.09
C GLY A 168 9.52 -16.05 17.44
N ARG A 169 10.49 -16.31 16.56
CA ARG A 169 10.64 -17.61 15.86
C ARG A 169 11.36 -18.66 16.72
N TYR A 170 11.05 -19.94 16.52
CA TYR A 170 11.92 -21.04 16.96
C TYR A 170 12.69 -21.60 15.76
N CYS A 171 13.94 -21.17 15.57
CA CYS A 171 14.83 -21.61 14.48
C CYS A 171 16.31 -21.62 14.92
N GLU A 172 17.13 -22.45 14.26
CA GLU A 172 18.56 -22.63 14.58
C GLU A 172 19.44 -21.44 14.16
N ASP A 173 19.08 -20.78 13.06
CA ASP A 173 19.86 -19.70 12.43
C ASP A 173 19.53 -18.29 12.98
N LYS A 174 18.81 -18.21 14.11
CA LYS A 174 18.30 -16.96 14.67
C LYS A 174 19.39 -15.89 14.87
N LEU A 175 20.55 -16.26 15.40
CA LEU A 175 21.64 -15.30 15.67
C LEU A 175 22.19 -14.66 14.39
N ALA A 176 22.43 -15.45 13.35
CA ALA A 176 22.89 -14.95 12.07
C ALA A 176 21.85 -14.04 11.39
N LEU A 177 20.56 -14.39 11.51
CA LEU A 177 19.48 -13.54 11.00
C LEU A 177 19.35 -12.22 11.78
N LEU A 178 19.63 -12.22 13.10
CA LEU A 178 19.57 -11.01 13.92
C LEU A 178 20.67 -10.03 13.50
N GLU A 179 21.86 -10.54 13.19
CA GLU A 179 22.96 -9.75 12.65
C GLU A 179 22.57 -9.04 11.34
N ARG A 180 21.86 -9.74 10.43
CA ARG A 180 21.32 -9.11 9.21
C ARG A 180 20.34 -7.98 9.53
N VAL A 181 19.45 -8.16 10.50
CA VAL A 181 18.51 -7.11 10.91
C VAL A 181 19.26 -5.88 11.45
N PHE A 182 20.37 -6.06 12.17
CA PHE A 182 21.23 -4.94 12.58
C PHE A 182 21.89 -4.25 11.37
N TYR A 183 22.43 -5.02 10.42
CA TYR A 183 23.00 -4.44 9.19
C TYR A 183 21.96 -3.66 8.37
N PHE A 184 20.70 -4.08 8.35
CA PHE A 184 19.63 -3.34 7.69
C PHE A 184 19.52 -1.91 8.25
N LYS A 185 19.57 -1.74 9.58
CA LYS A 185 19.53 -0.42 10.21
C LYS A 185 20.74 0.41 9.79
N THR A 186 21.96 -0.13 9.97
CA THR A 186 23.20 0.58 9.66
C THR A 186 23.24 1.03 8.19
N TYR A 187 22.90 0.13 7.27
CA TYR A 187 22.91 0.44 5.84
C TYR A 187 21.83 1.47 5.47
N ALA A 188 20.63 1.39 6.07
CA ALA A 188 19.59 2.40 5.86
C ALA A 188 19.97 3.78 6.44
N GLU A 189 20.76 3.83 7.52
CA GLU A 189 21.31 5.07 8.07
C GLU A 189 22.37 5.67 7.15
N GLU A 190 23.28 4.85 6.60
CA GLU A 190 24.27 5.27 5.60
C GLU A 190 23.61 5.80 4.32
N LEU A 191 22.55 5.16 3.86
CA LEU A 191 21.73 5.65 2.77
C LEU A 191 20.92 6.90 3.13
N ALA A 192 20.90 7.34 4.38
CA ALA A 192 20.06 8.44 4.87
C ALA A 192 18.57 8.23 4.55
N CYS A 193 18.09 6.99 4.71
CA CYS A 193 16.68 6.63 4.53
C CYS A 193 16.05 5.91 5.74
N PHE A 194 16.75 5.84 6.89
CA PHE A 194 16.24 5.17 8.10
C PHE A 194 15.24 6.02 8.91
N TYR A 195 15.52 7.32 9.07
CA TYR A 195 14.68 8.24 9.84
C TYR A 195 13.64 8.99 8.99
N GLY A 196 13.55 8.65 7.70
CA GLY A 196 12.62 9.26 6.75
C GLY A 196 13.01 8.95 5.30
N PRO A 197 12.22 9.40 4.32
CA PRO A 197 12.55 9.22 2.91
C PRO A 197 13.90 9.85 2.53
N LYS A 198 14.59 9.24 1.58
CA LYS A 198 15.84 9.80 1.02
C LYS A 198 15.54 11.18 0.44
N LYS A 199 16.36 12.18 0.78
CA LYS A 199 16.29 13.49 0.14
C LYS A 199 16.90 13.40 -1.26
N PHE A 200 16.07 13.68 -2.28
CA PHE A 200 16.49 13.88 -3.65
C PHE A 200 16.72 15.36 -3.92
N ASN A 201 17.51 15.68 -4.95
CA ASN A 201 17.73 17.07 -5.35
C ASN A 201 16.41 17.76 -5.77
N ASN A 202 15.56 17.05 -6.51
CA ASN A 202 14.22 17.50 -6.86
C ASN A 202 13.25 16.31 -7.10
N ASP A 203 11.95 16.60 -7.18
CA ASP A 203 10.90 15.59 -7.40
C ASP A 203 11.07 14.80 -8.70
N TYR A 204 11.65 15.43 -9.74
CA TYR A 204 11.85 14.77 -11.02
C TYR A 204 12.99 13.75 -10.97
N THR A 205 14.12 14.08 -10.34
CA THR A 205 15.19 13.13 -10.03
C THR A 205 14.66 11.95 -9.21
N ARG A 206 13.82 12.22 -8.19
CA ARG A 206 13.15 11.18 -7.40
C ARG A 206 12.29 10.27 -8.29
N PHE A 207 11.44 10.86 -9.14
CA PHE A 207 10.58 10.11 -10.04
C PHE A 207 11.38 9.23 -11.01
N LEU A 208 12.44 9.77 -11.63
CA LEU A 208 13.30 9.01 -12.53
C LEU A 208 14.01 7.86 -11.82
N TYR A 209 14.56 8.10 -10.63
CA TYR A 209 15.19 7.07 -9.80
C TYR A 209 14.22 5.92 -9.52
N LEU A 210 13.04 6.24 -8.97
CA LEU A 210 12.06 5.25 -8.54
C LEU A 210 11.45 4.48 -9.72
N THR A 211 11.37 5.08 -10.90
CA THR A 211 10.91 4.40 -12.14
C THR A 211 11.97 3.51 -12.80
N GLY A 212 13.13 3.33 -12.17
CA GLY A 212 14.17 2.38 -12.59
C GLY A 212 15.21 2.98 -13.53
N ASN A 213 15.27 4.30 -13.67
CA ASN A 213 16.38 4.94 -14.37
C ASN A 213 17.62 4.91 -13.47
N LYS A 214 18.80 4.66 -14.05
CA LYS A 214 20.09 4.67 -13.34
C LYS A 214 20.54 6.11 -13.03
N VAL A 215 19.78 6.78 -12.18
CA VAL A 215 19.99 8.15 -11.73
C VAL A 215 20.61 8.12 -10.34
N TYR A 216 21.52 9.04 -10.05
CA TYR A 216 22.03 9.23 -8.70
C TYR A 216 21.07 10.14 -7.90
N PRO A 217 20.69 9.82 -6.65
CA PRO A 217 19.72 10.64 -5.90
C PRO A 217 20.08 12.13 -5.74
N GLY A 218 21.37 12.46 -5.69
CA GLY A 218 21.86 13.84 -5.60
C GLY A 218 21.94 14.58 -6.93
N ALA A 219 21.67 13.92 -8.07
CA ALA A 219 21.73 14.55 -9.38
C ALA A 219 20.64 15.62 -9.54
N GLU A 220 21.02 16.79 -10.03
CA GLU A 220 20.10 17.86 -10.39
C GLU A 220 19.63 17.66 -11.84
N ILE A 221 18.64 16.78 -12.02
CA ILE A 221 18.07 16.58 -13.35
C ILE A 221 17.04 17.68 -13.61
N PHE A 222 17.23 18.40 -14.71
CA PHE A 222 16.30 19.43 -15.15
C PHE A 222 14.96 18.82 -15.58
N ASP A 223 13.87 19.29 -14.96
CA ASP A 223 12.50 18.89 -15.32
C ASP A 223 12.04 19.64 -16.56
N ASN A 224 12.03 18.96 -17.70
CA ASN A 224 11.60 19.51 -18.98
C ASN A 224 10.10 19.29 -19.26
N ARG A 225 9.33 18.79 -18.29
CA ARG A 225 7.88 18.59 -18.42
C ARG A 225 7.17 19.94 -18.37
N SER A 226 6.32 20.22 -19.36
CA SER A 226 5.79 21.57 -19.58
C SER A 226 4.31 21.76 -19.27
N PHE A 227 3.61 20.69 -18.90
CA PHE A 227 2.17 20.71 -18.62
C PHE A 227 1.78 19.56 -17.68
N GLU A 228 0.59 19.62 -17.08
CA GLU A 228 0.14 18.70 -16.03
C GLU A 228 -1.10 17.89 -16.48
N VAL A 229 -1.09 16.60 -16.19
CA VAL A 229 -2.27 15.73 -16.31
C VAL A 229 -2.69 15.28 -14.92
N VAL A 230 -3.91 15.64 -14.54
CA VAL A 230 -4.48 15.25 -13.24
C VAL A 230 -5.25 13.95 -13.41
N ILE A 231 -4.83 12.89 -12.74
CA ILE A 231 -5.50 11.59 -12.75
C ILE A 231 -6.28 11.42 -11.46
N MET A 232 -7.60 11.36 -11.57
CA MET A 232 -8.46 11.11 -10.42
C MET A 232 -8.39 9.64 -10.02
N MET A 233 -8.31 9.36 -8.72
CA MET A 233 -8.35 8.02 -8.15
C MET A 233 -9.36 7.99 -7.01
N GLY A 234 -10.18 6.94 -6.96
CA GLY A 234 -11.14 6.77 -5.88
C GLY A 234 -12.34 5.93 -6.30
N LEU A 235 -12.98 5.32 -5.31
CA LEU A 235 -14.19 4.53 -5.51
C LEU A 235 -15.30 5.38 -6.16
N PRO A 236 -16.30 4.76 -6.80
CA PRO A 236 -17.56 5.44 -7.07
C PRO A 236 -18.05 6.13 -5.80
N LEU A 237 -18.66 7.32 -5.91
CA LEU A 237 -19.23 8.08 -4.79
C LEU A 237 -18.21 8.70 -3.81
N ALA A 238 -16.91 8.51 -4.03
CA ALA A 238 -15.87 9.19 -3.24
C ALA A 238 -15.86 10.72 -3.42
N GLY A 239 -16.60 11.26 -4.40
CA GLY A 239 -16.72 12.71 -4.64
C GLY A 239 -15.80 13.27 -5.73
N LYS A 240 -15.32 12.43 -6.66
CA LYS A 240 -14.44 12.84 -7.76
C LYS A 240 -15.02 13.99 -8.59
N ASP A 241 -16.27 13.87 -9.04
CA ASP A 241 -16.90 14.88 -9.90
C ASP A 241 -17.07 16.21 -9.15
N THR A 242 -17.44 16.15 -7.87
CA THR A 242 -17.52 17.33 -6.99
C THR A 242 -16.15 17.99 -6.84
N TYR A 243 -15.09 17.20 -6.59
CA TYR A 243 -13.74 17.73 -6.48
C TYR A 243 -13.29 18.42 -7.77
N ILE A 244 -13.53 17.83 -8.94
CA ILE A 244 -13.19 18.42 -10.24
C ILE A 244 -13.92 19.76 -10.40
N LYS A 245 -15.23 19.80 -10.17
CA LYS A 245 -16.04 21.03 -10.28
C LYS A 245 -15.58 22.14 -9.34
N CYS A 246 -15.12 21.80 -8.14
CA CYS A 246 -14.70 22.77 -7.14
C CYS A 246 -13.26 23.27 -7.36
N ASN A 247 -12.34 22.38 -7.76
CA ASN A 247 -10.89 22.65 -7.70
C ASN A 247 -10.20 22.73 -9.07
N LEU A 248 -10.80 22.19 -10.13
CA LEU A 248 -10.17 22.05 -11.46
C LEU A 248 -11.02 22.75 -12.55
N LYS A 249 -11.61 23.90 -12.20
CA LYS A 249 -12.44 24.69 -13.11
C LYS A 249 -11.62 25.16 -14.31
N GLY A 250 -12.21 25.05 -15.50
CA GLY A 250 -11.58 25.46 -16.77
C GLY A 250 -10.61 24.44 -17.37
N VAL A 251 -10.23 23.38 -16.63
CA VAL A 251 -9.41 22.29 -17.15
C VAL A 251 -10.30 21.32 -17.94
N LYS A 252 -9.83 20.87 -19.11
CA LYS A 252 -10.55 19.85 -19.91
C LYS A 252 -10.67 18.55 -19.11
N VAL A 253 -11.80 17.85 -19.23
CA VAL A 253 -12.05 16.59 -18.52
C VAL A 253 -12.32 15.47 -19.51
N ILE A 254 -11.59 14.37 -19.37
CA ILE A 254 -11.87 13.09 -20.02
C ILE A 254 -12.49 12.18 -18.96
N SER A 255 -13.81 12.04 -18.99
CA SER A 255 -14.56 11.16 -18.09
C SER A 255 -14.93 9.86 -18.81
N LEU A 256 -14.53 8.73 -18.23
CA LEU A 256 -14.91 7.42 -18.78
C LEU A 256 -16.40 7.12 -18.61
N ASP A 257 -17.05 7.73 -17.62
CA ASP A 257 -18.49 7.58 -17.42
C ASP A 257 -19.27 8.42 -18.43
N ASP A 258 -18.82 9.64 -18.74
CA ASP A 258 -19.45 10.50 -19.77
C ASP A 258 -19.31 9.85 -21.15
N ILE A 259 -18.14 9.29 -21.47
CA ILE A 259 -17.92 8.55 -22.74
C ILE A 259 -18.84 7.32 -22.82
N ARG A 260 -19.12 6.63 -21.70
CA ARG A 260 -20.07 5.51 -21.69
C ARG A 260 -21.47 5.97 -22.02
N GLU A 261 -21.89 7.09 -21.46
CA GLU A 261 -23.21 7.69 -21.69
C GLU A 261 -23.34 8.17 -23.15
N GLU A 262 -22.33 8.87 -23.68
CA GLU A 262 -22.26 9.27 -25.10
C GLU A 262 -22.41 8.07 -26.06
N LEU A 263 -21.83 6.92 -25.71
CA LEU A 263 -21.83 5.71 -26.54
C LEU A 263 -23.01 4.75 -26.24
N ASN A 264 -23.89 5.07 -25.29
CA ASN A 264 -24.94 4.19 -24.79
C ASN A 264 -24.43 2.79 -24.36
N ILE A 265 -23.24 2.73 -23.75
CA ILE A 265 -22.61 1.48 -23.29
C ILE A 265 -22.89 1.27 -21.80
N SER A 266 -23.41 0.09 -21.43
CA SER A 266 -23.63 -0.25 -20.02
C SER A 266 -22.30 -0.33 -19.26
N PRO A 267 -22.25 0.02 -17.96
CA PRO A 267 -21.01 0.01 -17.18
C PRO A 267 -20.38 -1.39 -17.00
N SER A 268 -21.12 -2.45 -17.34
CA SER A 268 -20.69 -3.84 -17.31
C SER A 268 -20.13 -4.37 -18.63
N LYS A 269 -20.16 -3.58 -19.72
CA LYS A 269 -19.78 -4.01 -21.08
C LYS A 269 -18.74 -3.10 -21.72
N ASP A 270 -18.04 -3.64 -22.72
CA ASP A 270 -17.19 -2.94 -23.69
C ASP A 270 -16.19 -1.92 -23.13
N PHE A 271 -15.51 -2.31 -22.04
CA PHE A 271 -14.42 -1.53 -21.43
C PHE A 271 -13.34 -1.13 -22.44
N GLY A 272 -13.05 -1.99 -23.42
CA GLY A 272 -12.05 -1.73 -24.47
C GLY A 272 -12.43 -0.57 -25.38
N LYS A 273 -13.70 -0.46 -25.81
CA LYS A 273 -14.17 0.59 -26.72
C LYS A 273 -14.16 1.96 -26.03
N VAL A 274 -14.69 2.03 -24.81
CA VAL A 274 -14.66 3.25 -23.98
C VAL A 274 -13.22 3.69 -23.72
N GLY A 275 -12.36 2.74 -23.36
CA GLY A 275 -10.92 2.99 -23.19
C GLY A 275 -10.28 3.56 -24.45
N ALA A 276 -10.50 2.94 -25.61
CA ALA A 276 -9.93 3.41 -26.88
C ALA A 276 -10.31 4.87 -27.20
N VAL A 277 -11.59 5.23 -27.01
CA VAL A 277 -12.05 6.61 -27.20
C VAL A 277 -11.38 7.57 -26.22
N ALA A 278 -11.32 7.21 -24.94
CA ALA A 278 -10.66 8.03 -23.91
C ALA A 278 -9.17 8.23 -24.20
N PHE A 279 -8.45 7.18 -24.59
CA PHE A 279 -7.04 7.23 -24.98
C PHE A 279 -6.82 8.08 -26.24
N SER A 280 -7.75 8.03 -27.20
CA SER A 280 -7.69 8.87 -28.40
C SER A 280 -7.84 10.35 -28.06
N LYS A 281 -8.85 10.72 -27.24
CA LYS A 281 -9.05 12.09 -26.74
C LYS A 281 -7.82 12.57 -25.96
N ALA A 282 -7.25 11.72 -25.09
CA ALA A 282 -6.04 12.06 -24.33
C ALA A 282 -4.83 12.31 -25.24
N LYS A 283 -4.59 11.46 -26.25
CA LYS A 283 -3.49 11.67 -27.21
C LYS A 283 -3.63 12.98 -27.99
N GLU A 284 -4.84 13.45 -28.26
CA GLU A 284 -5.06 14.75 -28.88
C GLU A 284 -4.56 15.89 -28.01
N TYR A 285 -4.96 15.93 -26.73
CA TYR A 285 -4.51 16.95 -25.78
C TYR A 285 -3.01 16.86 -25.50
N LEU A 286 -2.47 15.64 -25.34
CA LEU A 286 -1.04 15.41 -25.11
C LEU A 286 -0.17 15.92 -26.28
N ARG A 287 -0.59 15.73 -27.53
CA ARG A 287 0.12 16.28 -28.71
C ARG A 287 0.15 17.80 -28.72
N LYS A 288 -0.91 18.44 -28.22
CA LYS A 288 -1.04 19.90 -28.07
C LYS A 288 -0.38 20.43 -26.80
N LYS A 289 0.19 19.56 -25.95
CA LYS A 289 0.70 19.88 -24.61
C LYS A 289 -0.34 20.59 -23.73
N GLU A 290 -1.60 20.22 -23.88
CA GLU A 290 -2.73 20.80 -23.16
C GLU A 290 -3.02 19.99 -21.88
N SER A 291 -3.12 20.67 -20.74
CA SER A 291 -3.46 20.05 -19.45
C SER A 291 -4.90 19.56 -19.42
N PHE A 292 -5.13 18.37 -18.85
CA PHE A 292 -6.48 17.81 -18.70
C PHE A 292 -6.59 16.93 -17.44
N VAL A 293 -7.84 16.65 -17.06
CA VAL A 293 -8.21 15.72 -16.01
C VAL A 293 -8.64 14.39 -16.62
N TRP A 294 -8.02 13.29 -16.19
CA TRP A 294 -8.51 11.95 -16.46
C TRP A 294 -9.40 11.48 -15.29
N ASN A 295 -10.71 11.48 -15.50
CA ASN A 295 -11.69 11.09 -14.49
C ASN A 295 -12.12 9.63 -14.68
N ALA A 296 -11.61 8.76 -13.82
CA ALA A 296 -12.01 7.37 -13.68
C ALA A 296 -11.76 6.88 -12.24
N THR A 297 -12.04 5.62 -11.94
CA THR A 297 -11.76 5.07 -10.60
C THR A 297 -10.26 4.85 -10.36
N ASN A 298 -9.51 4.42 -11.37
CA ASN A 298 -8.05 4.24 -11.36
C ASN A 298 -7.50 3.44 -10.16
N LEU A 299 -8.26 2.45 -9.71
CA LEU A 299 -7.95 1.66 -8.51
C LEU A 299 -6.90 0.58 -8.73
N ARG A 300 -6.60 0.22 -9.98
CA ARG A 300 -5.63 -0.84 -10.33
C ARG A 300 -4.32 -0.21 -10.77
N ARG A 301 -3.21 -0.71 -10.23
CA ARG A 301 -1.85 -0.27 -10.59
C ARG A 301 -1.60 -0.38 -12.09
N GLU A 302 -2.02 -1.47 -12.73
CA GLU A 302 -1.81 -1.69 -14.17
C GLU A 302 -2.42 -0.58 -15.04
N ASN A 303 -3.63 -0.11 -14.69
CA ASN A 303 -4.29 0.97 -15.42
C ASN A 303 -3.57 2.30 -15.23
N ARG A 304 -3.15 2.60 -14.00
CA ARG A 304 -2.36 3.81 -13.71
C ARG A 304 -1.03 3.81 -14.45
N GLN A 305 -0.33 2.68 -14.49
CA GLN A 305 0.94 2.53 -15.22
C GLN A 305 0.81 2.75 -16.73
N LYS A 306 -0.34 2.41 -17.34
CA LYS A 306 -0.62 2.74 -18.75
C LYS A 306 -0.79 4.25 -18.94
N LEU A 307 -1.48 4.91 -18.02
CA LEU A 307 -1.67 6.37 -18.06
C LEU A 307 -0.38 7.13 -17.79
N ILE A 308 0.40 6.73 -16.79
CA ILE A 308 1.69 7.34 -16.47
C ILE A 308 2.59 7.28 -17.70
N ARG A 309 2.79 6.08 -18.27
CA ARG A 309 3.63 5.90 -19.47
C ARG A 309 3.15 6.72 -20.66
N LEU A 310 1.85 6.77 -20.89
CA LEU A 310 1.29 7.60 -21.95
C LEU A 310 1.57 9.08 -21.71
N CYS A 311 1.34 9.60 -20.50
CA CYS A 311 1.47 11.03 -20.24
C CYS A 311 2.94 11.46 -20.25
N THR A 312 3.82 10.69 -19.60
CA THR A 312 5.24 11.01 -19.52
C THR A 312 5.96 10.90 -20.87
N SER A 313 5.51 10.02 -21.78
CA SER A 313 6.09 9.97 -23.14
C SER A 313 5.83 11.23 -23.97
N TYR A 314 4.88 12.07 -23.57
CA TYR A 314 4.61 13.38 -24.19
C TYR A 314 5.17 14.56 -23.38
N GLY A 315 5.92 14.29 -22.30
CA GLY A 315 6.48 15.33 -21.43
C GLY A 315 5.46 15.97 -20.48
N ALA A 316 4.40 15.24 -20.10
CA ALA A 316 3.47 15.68 -19.06
C ALA A 316 3.97 15.29 -17.67
N LYS A 317 3.77 16.18 -16.68
CA LYS A 317 3.80 15.83 -15.26
C LYS A 317 2.47 15.20 -14.87
N VAL A 318 2.51 14.05 -14.20
CA VAL A 318 1.31 13.31 -13.78
C VAL A 318 1.04 13.59 -12.31
N LYS A 319 -0.16 14.08 -12.00
CA LYS A 319 -0.60 14.30 -10.63
C LYS A 319 -1.78 13.41 -10.29
N PHE A 320 -1.64 12.57 -9.28
CA PHE A 320 -2.78 11.79 -8.77
C PHE A 320 -3.55 12.57 -7.71
N VAL A 321 -4.87 12.59 -7.83
CA VAL A 321 -5.78 13.05 -6.77
C VAL A 321 -6.58 11.86 -6.28
N TYR A 322 -6.19 11.33 -5.12
CA TYR A 322 -6.88 10.23 -4.48
C TYR A 322 -7.92 10.72 -3.46
N LEU A 323 -9.18 10.36 -3.70
CA LEU A 323 -10.30 10.66 -2.81
C LEU A 323 -10.82 9.36 -2.17
N GLU A 324 -10.98 9.42 -0.86
CA GLU A 324 -11.59 8.36 -0.06
C GLU A 324 -12.55 8.98 0.95
N VAL A 325 -13.63 8.27 1.24
CA VAL A 325 -14.54 8.53 2.37
C VAL A 325 -14.71 7.25 3.17
N PRO A 326 -15.12 7.30 4.45
CA PRO A 326 -15.40 6.09 5.23
C PRO A 326 -16.37 5.15 4.52
N TYR A 327 -16.25 3.85 4.76
CA TYR A 327 -17.08 2.84 4.07
C TYR A 327 -18.57 3.11 4.30
N ARG A 328 -18.97 3.43 5.55
CA ARG A 328 -20.37 3.77 5.88
C ARG A 328 -20.88 4.95 5.06
N GLU A 329 -20.08 6.01 4.93
CA GLU A 329 -20.44 7.19 4.14
C GLU A 329 -20.59 6.84 2.65
N LEU A 330 -19.73 5.98 2.13
CA LEU A 330 -19.82 5.51 0.75
C LEU A 330 -21.14 4.76 0.49
N ILE A 331 -21.57 3.90 1.41
CA ILE A 331 -22.86 3.20 1.33
C ILE A 331 -24.04 4.17 1.47
N LEU A 332 -23.98 5.14 2.39
CA LEU A 332 -25.01 6.17 2.55
C LEU A 332 -25.20 6.98 1.26
N ARG A 333 -24.11 7.37 0.60
CA ARG A 333 -24.17 8.06 -0.70
C ARG A 333 -24.74 7.19 -1.81
N ASN A 334 -24.41 5.90 -1.82
CA ASN A 334 -24.90 4.96 -2.83
C ASN A 334 -26.42 4.81 -2.77
N ASN A 335 -26.99 4.78 -1.57
CA ASN A 335 -28.44 4.64 -1.36
C ASN A 335 -29.25 5.86 -1.79
N LYS A 336 -28.60 7.03 -1.93
CA LYS A 336 -29.25 8.29 -2.35
C LYS A 336 -29.13 8.56 -3.86
N ARG A 337 -28.29 7.81 -4.57
CA ARG A 337 -27.99 8.08 -5.99
C ARG A 337 -29.01 7.39 -6.90
N GLU A 338 -29.46 8.08 -7.95
CA GLU A 338 -30.32 7.50 -8.99
C GLU A 338 -29.70 6.27 -9.65
N ARG A 339 -28.40 6.36 -10.01
CA ARG A 339 -27.61 5.25 -10.54
C ARG A 339 -26.95 4.45 -9.41
N TYR A 340 -27.70 3.51 -8.85
CA TYR A 340 -27.23 2.60 -7.80
C TYR A 340 -26.11 1.67 -8.30
N VAL A 341 -25.07 1.48 -7.48
CA VAL A 341 -24.00 0.50 -7.72
C VAL A 341 -24.18 -0.67 -6.74
N PRO A 342 -24.30 -1.93 -7.19
CA PRO A 342 -24.45 -3.06 -6.27
C PRO A 342 -23.31 -3.12 -5.23
N ILE A 343 -23.65 -3.34 -3.95
CA ILE A 343 -22.67 -3.40 -2.84
C ILE A 343 -21.56 -4.42 -3.13
N LYS A 344 -21.91 -5.58 -3.70
CA LYS A 344 -20.94 -6.61 -4.10
C LYS A 344 -19.89 -6.07 -5.09
N VAL A 345 -20.26 -5.16 -5.99
CA VAL A 345 -19.34 -4.52 -6.94
C VAL A 345 -18.41 -3.55 -6.21
N ILE A 346 -18.94 -2.75 -5.29
CA ILE A 346 -18.14 -1.84 -4.44
C ILE A 346 -17.13 -2.64 -3.61
N ASP A 347 -17.59 -3.67 -2.90
CA ASP A 347 -16.73 -4.54 -2.09
C ASP A 347 -15.66 -5.21 -2.95
N ASN A 348 -16.01 -5.66 -4.15
CA ASN A 348 -15.05 -6.21 -5.09
C ASN A 348 -14.04 -5.16 -5.56
N MET A 349 -14.42 -3.89 -5.78
CA MET A 349 -13.50 -2.81 -6.11
C MET A 349 -12.54 -2.51 -4.96
N ILE A 350 -13.03 -2.45 -3.71
CA ILE A 350 -12.21 -2.22 -2.51
C ILE A 350 -11.19 -3.35 -2.35
N LYS A 351 -11.64 -4.61 -2.39
CA LYS A 351 -10.78 -5.81 -2.25
C LYS A 351 -9.64 -5.81 -3.27
N ASN A 352 -9.88 -5.20 -4.42
CA ASN A 352 -9.00 -5.21 -5.56
C ASN A 352 -8.18 -3.94 -5.74
N MET A 353 -8.42 -2.91 -4.93
CA MET A 353 -7.71 -1.65 -4.98
C MET A 353 -6.23 -1.85 -4.67
N ASP A 354 -5.39 -1.18 -5.45
CA ASP A 354 -3.95 -1.02 -5.20
C ASP A 354 -3.72 0.46 -4.86
N MET A 355 -3.05 0.71 -3.74
CA MET A 355 -2.66 2.07 -3.37
C MET A 355 -1.54 2.59 -4.27
N LEU A 356 -1.38 3.91 -4.33
CA LEU A 356 -0.29 4.53 -5.08
C LEU A 356 1.05 4.07 -4.49
N GLU A 357 1.94 3.60 -5.37
CA GLU A 357 3.30 3.26 -5.02
C GLU A 357 4.25 4.44 -5.32
N ALA A 358 5.42 4.44 -4.70
CA ALA A 358 6.36 5.57 -4.76
C ALA A 358 6.78 5.92 -6.21
N GLU A 359 6.88 4.90 -7.08
CA GLU A 359 7.19 5.03 -8.51
C GLU A 359 6.06 5.65 -9.34
N GLU A 360 4.85 5.79 -8.79
CA GLU A 360 3.71 6.42 -9.45
C GLU A 360 3.61 7.92 -9.18
N ILE A 361 4.45 8.44 -8.27
CA ILE A 361 4.43 9.83 -7.80
C ILE A 361 5.52 10.60 -8.55
N CYS A 362 5.09 11.62 -9.29
CA CYS A 362 5.78 12.21 -10.43
C CYS A 362 6.11 13.69 -10.26
#